data_AF-A0A7K8LLR1-F1
#
_entry.id   AF-A0A7K8LLR1-F1
#
_cell.length_a   1.000
_cell.length_b   1.000
_cell.length_c   1.000
_cell.angle_alpha   90.00
_cell.angle_beta   90.00
_cell.angle_gamma   90.00
#
_symmetry.space_group_name_H-M   'P 1'
#
loop_
_entity.id
_entity.type
_entity.pdbx_description
1 polymer ?
#
loop_
_entity_poly.entity_id
_entity_poly.type
_entity_poly.pdbx_seq_one_letter_code
_entity_poly.pdbx_strand_id
1 'polypeptide(L)'
;DLVLTVDTAQRYQKVKGFGGSITDAAAINILSLPETAQDHLLRSYFSEEGLEYNLVRLPMASCDFSLHAYTYDDIPFDYELAHFRLRDEDTKLKA
;
A
#
# COMPACT_ATOMS: atom_id res chain seq x y z
N ASP A 1 -9.53 -21.09 37.92
CA ASP A 1 -8.48 -20.49 37.06
C ASP A 1 -8.66 -20.89 35.62
N LEU A 2 -8.47 -19.95 34.70
CA LEU A 2 -8.46 -20.22 33.26
C LEU A 2 -7.04 -20.58 32.83
N VAL A 3 -6.89 -21.67 32.08
CA VAL A 3 -5.61 -22.11 31.50
C VAL A 3 -5.75 -22.18 29.99
N LEU A 4 -4.80 -21.58 29.28
CA LEU A 4 -4.69 -21.65 27.81
C LEU A 4 -3.51 -22.57 27.46
N THR A 5 -3.74 -23.56 26.59
CA THR A 5 -2.72 -24.53 26.17
C THR A 5 -2.56 -24.50 24.65
N VAL A 6 -1.30 -24.49 24.19
CA VAL A 6 -0.93 -24.47 22.77
C VAL A 6 -0.35 -25.82 22.37
N ASP A 7 -0.93 -26.47 21.36
CA ASP A 7 -0.39 -27.69 20.75
C ASP A 7 0.35 -27.34 19.45
N THR A 8 1.67 -27.53 19.41
CA THR A 8 2.52 -27.21 18.27
C THR A 8 2.56 -28.31 17.19
N ALA A 9 2.00 -29.49 17.46
CA ALA A 9 1.84 -30.56 16.49
C ALA A 9 0.61 -30.34 15.60
N GLN A 10 -0.41 -29.64 16.12
CA GLN A 10 -1.60 -29.27 15.35
C GLN A 10 -1.30 -28.07 14.45
N ARG A 11 -1.23 -28.30 13.13
CA ARG A 11 -0.90 -27.28 12.12
C ARG A 11 -2.11 -26.87 11.30
N TYR A 12 -2.10 -25.60 10.88
CA TYR A 12 -3.12 -25.00 10.00
C TYR A 12 -2.45 -24.28 8.82
N GLN A 13 -3.03 -23.18 8.35
CA GLN A 13 -2.51 -22.41 7.22
C GLN A 13 -1.14 -21.80 7.52
N LYS A 14 -0.37 -21.58 6.45
CA LYS A 14 0.81 -20.71 6.51
C LYS A 14 0.38 -19.26 6.34
N VAL A 15 0.93 -18.38 7.17
CA VAL A 15 0.74 -16.94 7.04
C VAL A 15 1.70 -16.42 5.96
N LYS A 16 1.17 -15.67 4.99
CA LYS A 16 1.97 -15.10 3.90
C LYS A 16 2.80 -13.90 4.37
N GLY A 17 2.21 -13.04 5.20
CA GLY A 17 2.84 -11.82 5.66
C GLY A 17 1.86 -10.82 6.29
N PHE A 18 2.37 -9.64 6.61
CA PHE A 18 1.65 -8.51 7.20
C PHE A 18 2.10 -7.22 6.51
N GLY A 19 1.21 -6.22 6.48
CA GLY A 19 1.43 -5.10 5.60
C GLY A 19 0.41 -3.98 5.71
N GLY A 20 0.62 -2.96 4.89
CA GLY A 20 -0.24 -1.78 4.76
C GLY A 20 -0.71 -1.53 3.33
N SER A 21 -1.48 -0.46 3.13
CA SER A 21 -1.90 0.00 1.81
C SER A 21 -1.26 1.34 1.49
N ILE A 22 -0.67 1.49 0.31
CA ILE A 22 -0.15 2.77 -0.19
C ILE A 22 -1.20 3.39 -1.12
N THR A 23 -2.10 4.17 -0.54
CA THR A 23 -3.11 4.96 -1.26
C THR A 23 -2.55 6.31 -1.68
N ASP A 24 -3.25 7.09 -2.51
CA ASP A 24 -2.83 8.45 -2.85
C ASP A 24 -2.71 9.30 -1.58
N ALA A 25 -3.70 9.23 -0.69
CA ALA A 25 -3.67 9.93 0.59
C ALA A 25 -2.44 9.53 1.44
N ALA A 26 -2.08 8.24 1.50
CA ALA A 26 -0.89 7.81 2.25
C ALA A 26 0.38 8.43 1.65
N ALA A 27 0.54 8.35 0.34
CA ALA A 27 1.69 8.92 -0.36
C ALA A 27 1.79 10.44 -0.19
N ILE A 28 0.69 11.17 -0.35
CA ILE A 28 0.62 12.63 -0.16
C ILE A 28 1.05 13.02 1.27
N ASN A 29 0.53 12.32 2.28
CA ASN A 29 0.87 12.63 3.67
C ASN A 29 2.35 12.33 3.96
N ILE A 30 2.89 11.22 3.47
CA ILE A 30 4.32 10.89 3.63
C ILE A 30 5.17 11.98 2.96
N LEU A 31 4.91 12.29 1.69
CA LEU A 31 5.69 13.28 0.93
C LEU A 31 5.55 14.71 1.45
N SER A 32 4.54 15.00 2.28
CA SER A 32 4.40 16.29 2.96
C SER A 32 5.37 16.49 4.13
N LEU A 33 6.01 15.42 4.61
CA LEU A 33 6.96 15.46 5.71
C LEU A 33 8.35 15.92 5.23
N PRO A 34 9.22 16.44 6.13
CA PRO A 34 10.64 16.59 5.84
C PRO A 34 11.29 15.24 5.50
N GLU A 35 12.29 15.23 4.62
CA GLU A 35 12.95 14.00 4.12
C GLU A 35 13.42 13.06 5.26
N THR A 36 13.99 13.61 6.33
CA THR A 36 14.42 12.81 7.49
C THR A 36 13.27 12.13 8.23
N ALA A 37 12.10 12.77 8.27
CA ALA A 37 10.90 12.19 8.86
C ALA A 37 10.24 11.17 7.94
N GLN A 38 10.33 11.36 6.62
CA GLN A 38 9.91 10.35 5.63
C GLN A 38 10.70 9.06 5.79
N ASP A 39 12.04 9.16 5.81
CA ASP A 39 12.92 8.00 6.02
C ASP A 39 12.61 7.31 7.34
N HIS A 40 12.50 8.06 8.44
CA HIS A 40 12.15 7.48 9.73
C HIS A 40 10.81 6.74 9.70
N LEU A 41 9.79 7.30 9.05
CA LEU A 41 8.46 6.65 8.91
C LEU A 41 8.55 5.37 8.10
N LEU A 42 9.24 5.39 6.95
CA LEU A 42 9.40 4.22 6.08
C LEU A 42 10.18 3.12 6.79
N ARG A 43 11.27 3.47 7.49
CA ARG A 43 12.05 2.52 8.29
C ARG A 43 11.21 1.91 9.41
N SER A 44 10.40 2.73 10.09
CA SER A 44 9.51 2.23 11.15
C SER A 44 8.58 1.11 10.67
N TYR A 45 8.11 1.15 9.41
CA TYR A 45 7.28 0.10 8.85
C TYR A 45 8.07 -1.05 8.22
N PHE A 46 9.13 -0.77 7.45
CA PHE A 46 9.71 -1.74 6.51
C PHE A 46 11.14 -2.19 6.85
N SER A 47 11.84 -1.57 7.81
CA SER A 47 13.20 -1.98 8.17
C SER A 47 13.23 -3.06 9.26
N GLU A 48 14.38 -3.72 9.38
CA GLU A 48 14.69 -4.71 10.44
C GLU A 48 14.67 -4.09 11.85
N GLU A 49 14.82 -2.76 11.95
CA GLU A 49 14.69 -2.03 13.22
C GLU A 49 13.25 -1.55 13.49
N GLY A 50 12.30 -1.86 12.59
CA GLY A 50 10.90 -1.47 12.65
C GLY A 50 9.93 -2.65 12.80
N LEU A 51 8.78 -2.56 12.12
CA LEU A 51 7.73 -3.60 12.13
C LEU A 51 7.94 -4.72 11.09
N GLU A 52 8.96 -4.59 10.24
CA GLU A 52 9.29 -5.56 9.18
C GLU A 52 8.09 -5.95 8.29
N TYR A 53 7.29 -4.96 7.88
CA TYR A 53 6.20 -5.18 6.92
C TYR A 53 6.76 -5.79 5.64
N ASN A 54 6.12 -6.87 5.18
CA ASN A 54 6.54 -7.63 4.01
C ASN A 54 5.44 -7.75 2.94
N LEU A 55 4.31 -7.08 3.14
CA LEU A 55 3.24 -6.94 2.16
C LEU A 55 2.84 -5.47 1.99
N VAL A 56 2.50 -5.10 0.76
CA VAL A 56 1.91 -3.80 0.43
C VAL A 56 0.74 -4.00 -0.52
N ARG A 57 -0.38 -3.33 -0.23
CA ARG A 57 -1.53 -3.23 -1.13
C ARG A 57 -1.49 -1.88 -1.86
N LEU A 58 -1.57 -1.92 -3.19
CA LEU A 58 -1.63 -0.73 -4.05
C LEU A 58 -2.98 -0.71 -4.76
N PRO A 59 -3.80 0.35 -4.59
CA PRO A 59 -4.95 0.59 -5.45
C PRO A 59 -4.50 0.81 -6.90
N MET A 60 -5.18 0.15 -7.84
CA MET A 60 -5.04 0.44 -9.27
C MET A 60 -5.93 1.62 -9.62
N ALA A 61 -5.33 2.74 -9.98
CA ALA A 61 -5.94 4.06 -10.12
C ALA A 61 -6.52 4.60 -8.79
N SER A 62 -7.63 5.35 -8.85
CA SER A 62 -8.21 6.00 -7.68
C SER A 62 -8.96 5.05 -6.73
N CYS A 63 -9.11 5.49 -5.49
CA CYS A 63 -10.06 4.95 -4.51
C CYS A 63 -10.70 6.10 -3.72
N ASP A 64 -11.48 5.80 -2.69
CA ASP A 64 -12.03 6.78 -1.76
C ASP A 64 -10.96 7.59 -1.01
N PHE A 65 -9.73 7.05 -0.91
CA PHE A 65 -8.54 7.73 -0.39
C PHE A 65 -7.72 8.44 -1.49
N SER A 66 -8.39 8.90 -2.55
CA SER A 66 -7.83 9.73 -3.63
C SER A 66 -8.44 11.14 -3.60
N LEU A 67 -7.71 12.13 -4.09
CA LEU A 67 -8.22 13.52 -4.14
C LEU A 67 -9.35 13.70 -5.16
N HIS A 68 -9.40 12.85 -6.18
CA HIS A 68 -10.48 12.76 -7.14
C HIS A 68 -10.60 11.35 -7.71
N ALA A 69 -11.74 11.06 -8.34
CA ALA A 69 -11.92 9.83 -9.09
C ALA A 69 -11.14 9.91 -10.42
N TYR A 70 -10.44 8.84 -10.75
CA TYR A 70 -9.79 8.63 -12.04
C TYR A 70 -9.57 7.14 -12.29
N THR A 71 -9.48 6.78 -13.56
CA THR A 71 -8.95 5.49 -13.99
C THR A 71 -7.70 5.70 -14.85
N TYR A 72 -7.08 4.61 -15.29
CA TYR A 72 -5.98 4.68 -16.26
C TYR A 72 -6.47 4.95 -17.68
N ASP A 73 -7.77 4.78 -17.95
CA ASP A 73 -8.37 5.05 -19.26
C ASP A 73 -9.82 5.54 -19.11
N ASP A 74 -9.97 6.86 -18.93
CA ASP A 74 -11.27 7.51 -18.77
C ASP A 74 -11.93 7.89 -20.11
N ILE A 75 -11.39 7.43 -21.25
CA ILE A 75 -11.94 7.75 -22.58
C ILE A 75 -13.08 6.78 -22.92
N PRO A 76 -14.31 7.29 -23.18
CA PRO A 76 -15.43 6.42 -23.54
C PRO A 76 -15.15 5.61 -24.81
N PHE A 77 -15.49 4.32 -24.78
CA PHE A 77 -15.38 3.38 -25.89
C PHE A 77 -13.94 3.06 -26.35
N ASP A 78 -12.92 3.32 -25.52
CA ASP A 78 -11.53 2.91 -25.80
C ASP A 78 -11.28 1.43 -25.46
N TYR A 79 -11.95 0.53 -26.19
CA TYR A 79 -11.82 -0.92 -25.97
C TYR A 79 -10.42 -1.46 -26.29
N GLU A 80 -9.64 -0.73 -27.09
CA GLU A 80 -8.27 -1.08 -27.46
C GLU A 80 -7.23 -0.47 -26.50
N LEU A 81 -7.65 0.28 -25.48
CA LEU A 81 -6.80 0.93 -24.47
C LEU A 81 -5.74 1.86 -25.10
N ALA A 82 -6.08 2.51 -26.21
CA ALA A 82 -5.16 3.38 -26.95
C ALA A 82 -4.69 4.59 -26.12
N HIS A 83 -5.43 4.97 -25.09
CA HIS A 83 -5.14 6.13 -24.23
C HIS A 83 -4.82 5.73 -22.78
N PHE A 84 -4.69 4.43 -22.51
CA PHE A 84 -4.28 3.95 -21.20
C PHE A 84 -2.96 4.59 -20.78
N ARG A 85 -2.95 5.20 -19.61
CA ARG A 85 -1.73 5.74 -19.01
C ARG A 85 -1.81 5.78 -17.49
N LEU A 86 -0.66 5.55 -16.86
CA LEU A 86 -0.48 5.89 -15.46
C LEU A 86 -0.67 7.39 -15.25
N ARG A 87 -1.15 7.77 -14.07
CA ARG A 87 -1.34 9.17 -13.71
C ARG A 87 -0.15 9.68 -12.90
N ASP A 88 -0.18 10.98 -12.60
CA ASP A 88 0.84 11.63 -11.78
C ASP A 88 0.84 11.03 -10.36
N GLU A 89 -0.31 10.58 -9.86
CA GLU A 89 -0.44 9.89 -8.58
C GLU A 89 0.40 8.60 -8.54
N ASP A 90 0.44 7.83 -9.63
CA ASP A 90 1.24 6.60 -9.68
C ASP A 90 2.73 6.92 -9.86
N THR A 91 3.06 7.88 -10.72
CA THR A 91 4.45 8.14 -11.15
C THR A 91 5.21 9.16 -10.30
N LYS A 92 4.51 9.97 -9.52
CA LYS A 92 5.12 11.01 -8.66
C LYS A 92 4.85 10.79 -7.18
N LEU A 93 3.75 10.12 -6.81
CA LEU A 93 3.41 9.90 -5.40
C LEU A 93 3.73 8.48 -4.94
N LYS A 94 3.45 7.47 -5.77
CA LYS A 94 3.63 6.03 -5.43
C LYS A 94 4.83 5.37 -6.13
N ALA A 95 5.76 6.16 -6.65
CA ALA A 95 6.93 5.67 -7.37
C ALA A 95 8.00 5.05 -6.46
#